data_AF-A0A3M2E986-F1
#
_entry.id   AF-A0A3M2E986-F1
#
_cell.length_a   1.000
_cell.length_b   1.000
_cell.length_c   1.000
_cell.angle_alpha   90.00
_cell.angle_beta   90.00
_cell.angle_gamma   90.00
#
_symmetry.space_group_name_H-M   'P 1'
#
loop_
_entity.id
_entity.type
_entity.pdbx_description
1 polymer ?
#
loop_
_entity_poly.entity_id
_entity_poly.type
_entity_poly.pdbx_seq_one_letter_code
_entity_poly.pdbx_strand_id
1 'polypeptide(L)'
;MRLPLPAIVRRLARGAGIAARVRLIDGGPLGPLLDGARASVTVNSTAGQQALWRGLPIAALGRAIYAKPGLASTRPLADFFAEPDPPDPAAYADFRRFLLATTQLPGSFYARAGRRAAVAGLAARLMSGDDPLARLLGAEEEGVANRPRNPAADADGAAARRKAIPRSAALL
;
A
#
# COMPACT_ATOMS: atom_id res chain seq x y z
N MET A 1 26.99 -13.54 2.12
CA MET A 1 27.07 -13.59 3.60
C MET A 1 25.73 -13.12 4.16
N ARG A 2 24.98 -13.96 4.88
CA ARG A 2 23.75 -13.51 5.56
C ARG A 2 24.14 -12.67 6.78
N LEU A 3 23.51 -11.51 6.94
CA LEU A 3 23.69 -10.70 8.15
C LEU A 3 23.22 -11.49 9.37
N PRO A 4 23.90 -11.39 10.54
CA PRO A 4 23.50 -12.08 11.76
C PRO A 4 22.31 -11.39 12.43
N LEU A 5 21.17 -11.33 11.74
CA LEU A 5 19.96 -10.62 12.15
C LEU A 5 19.51 -10.96 13.59
N PRO A 6 19.48 -12.23 14.03
CA PRO A 6 19.12 -12.56 15.41
C PRO A 6 20.04 -11.93 16.47
N ALA A 7 21.34 -11.79 16.18
CA ALA A 7 22.27 -11.15 17.10
C ALA A 7 22.07 -9.63 17.12
N ILE A 8 21.90 -9.02 15.94
CA ILE A 8 21.67 -7.58 15.78
C ILE A 8 20.38 -7.16 16.51
N VAL A 9 19.27 -7.85 16.25
CA VAL A 9 17.96 -7.55 16.87
C VAL A 9 18.03 -7.71 18.39
N ARG A 10 18.64 -8.80 18.90
CA ARG A 10 18.80 -8.99 20.35
C ARG A 10 19.63 -7.88 20.99
N ARG A 11 20.72 -7.46 20.36
CA ARG A 11 21.58 -6.37 20.86
C ARG A 11 20.79 -5.05 20.93
N LEU A 12 20.12 -4.68 19.85
CA LEU A 12 19.33 -3.45 19.80
C LEU A 12 18.18 -3.47 20.81
N ALA A 13 17.45 -4.58 20.91
CA ALA A 13 16.35 -4.71 21.84
C ALA A 13 16.80 -4.65 23.32
N ARG A 14 17.97 -5.20 23.66
CA ARG A 14 18.55 -5.05 25.01
C ARG A 14 18.98 -3.60 25.28
N GLY A 15 19.66 -2.97 24.33
CA GLY A 15 20.08 -1.57 24.46
C GLY A 15 18.91 -0.60 24.66
N ALA A 16 17.74 -0.94 24.08
CA ALA A 16 16.50 -0.19 24.25
C ALA A 16 15.63 -0.67 25.44
N GLY A 17 16.06 -1.67 26.22
CA GLY A 17 15.30 -2.17 27.38
C GLY A 17 14.01 -2.93 27.04
N ILE A 18 13.80 -3.34 25.79
CA ILE A 18 12.56 -3.97 25.30
C ILE A 18 12.73 -5.44 24.89
N ALA A 19 13.83 -6.09 25.28
CA ALA A 19 14.15 -7.46 24.85
C ALA A 19 13.01 -8.47 25.12
N ALA A 20 12.29 -8.34 26.23
CA ALA A 20 11.15 -9.21 26.56
C ALA A 20 9.93 -9.03 25.63
N ARG A 21 9.87 -7.91 24.89
CA ARG A 21 8.77 -7.55 23.99
C ARG A 21 9.08 -7.80 22.52
N VAL A 22 10.30 -8.25 22.19
CA VAL A 22 10.75 -8.44 20.81
C VAL A 22 10.89 -9.94 20.52
N ARG A 23 10.14 -10.41 19.53
CA ARG A 23 10.29 -11.76 18.98
C ARG A 23 10.69 -11.65 17.51
N LEU A 24 11.79 -12.29 17.16
CA LEU A 24 12.20 -12.43 15.76
C LEU A 24 11.59 -13.72 15.21
N ILE A 25 10.92 -13.60 14.07
CA ILE A 25 10.30 -14.72 13.36
C ILE A 25 10.98 -14.79 11.99
N ASP A 26 11.62 -15.91 11.69
CA ASP A 26 12.32 -16.14 10.41
C ASP A 26 11.47 -17.04 9.52
N GLY A 27 10.52 -16.43 8.81
CA GLY A 27 9.62 -17.10 7.88
C GLY A 27 8.33 -17.63 8.51
N GLY A 28 7.63 -18.46 7.73
CA GLY A 28 6.28 -18.94 8.06
C GLY A 28 5.17 -18.10 7.44
N PRO A 29 3.90 -18.53 7.60
CA PRO A 29 2.77 -17.84 7.02
C PRO A 29 2.54 -16.52 7.75
N LEU A 30 2.69 -15.41 7.04
CA LEU A 30 2.48 -14.06 7.59
C LEU A 30 1.03 -13.82 8.02
N GLY A 31 0.05 -14.43 7.34
CA GLY A 31 -1.37 -14.22 7.62
C GLY A 31 -1.75 -14.46 9.09
N PRO A 32 -1.51 -15.67 9.63
CA PRO A 32 -1.76 -15.96 11.05
C PRO A 32 -1.03 -15.03 12.02
N LEU A 33 0.17 -14.54 11.67
CA LEU A 33 0.88 -13.56 12.49
C LEU A 33 0.16 -12.21 12.52
N LEU A 34 -0.40 -11.80 11.39
CA LEU A 34 -1.18 -10.57 11.28
C LEU A 34 -2.56 -10.71 11.94
N ASP A 35 -3.17 -11.89 11.96
CA ASP A 35 -4.48 -12.11 12.59
C ASP A 35 -4.44 -11.82 14.11
N GLY A 36 -3.28 -11.98 14.76
CA GLY A 36 -3.05 -11.61 16.16
C GLY A 36 -2.39 -10.24 16.37
N ALA A 37 -2.10 -9.49 15.31
CA ALA A 37 -1.43 -8.20 15.41
C ALA A 37 -2.42 -7.07 15.71
N ARG A 38 -1.98 -6.07 16.49
CA ARG A 38 -2.76 -4.84 16.75
C ARG A 38 -2.51 -3.74 15.71
N ALA A 39 -1.31 -3.72 15.16
CA ALA A 39 -0.85 -2.74 14.19
C ALA A 39 0.39 -3.30 13.48
N SER A 40 0.70 -2.77 12.30
CA SER A 40 1.88 -3.16 11.51
C SER A 40 2.77 -1.96 11.22
N VAL A 41 4.08 -2.13 11.37
CA VAL A 41 5.09 -1.16 10.92
C VAL A 41 5.93 -1.80 9.84
N THR A 42 6.14 -1.10 8.73
CA THR A 42 6.88 -1.63 7.59
C THR A 42 7.71 -0.52 6.96
N VAL A 43 8.81 -0.88 6.29
CA VAL A 43 9.55 0.06 5.44
C VAL A 43 8.82 0.23 4.10
N ASN A 44 8.77 -0.83 3.29
CA ASN A 44 8.13 -0.85 1.97
C ASN A 44 7.62 -2.26 1.60
N SER A 45 7.40 -3.13 2.60
CA SER A 45 7.04 -4.51 2.37
C SER A 45 5.61 -4.66 1.84
N THR A 46 5.38 -5.62 0.95
CA THR A 46 4.03 -6.06 0.53
C THR A 46 3.24 -6.67 1.69
N ALA A 47 3.90 -7.02 2.81
CA ALA A 47 3.27 -7.33 4.09
C ALA A 47 2.27 -6.23 4.51
N GLY A 48 2.56 -4.97 4.19
CA GLY A 48 1.66 -3.86 4.50
C GLY A 48 0.31 -3.95 3.78
N GLN A 49 0.28 -4.49 2.56
CA GLN A 49 -0.98 -4.73 1.85
C GLN A 49 -1.79 -5.87 2.51
N GLN A 50 -1.12 -6.89 3.04
CA GLN A 50 -1.80 -7.97 3.79
C GLN A 50 -2.38 -7.47 5.12
N ALA A 51 -1.72 -6.48 5.75
CA ALA A 51 -2.22 -5.82 6.95
C ALA A 51 -3.44 -4.94 6.62
N LEU A 52 -3.35 -4.12 5.56
CA LEU A 52 -4.47 -3.29 5.09
C LEU A 52 -5.70 -4.12 4.72
N TRP A 53 -5.51 -5.28 4.07
CA TRP A 53 -6.61 -6.19 3.75
C TRP A 53 -7.38 -6.66 4.99
N ARG A 54 -6.70 -6.75 6.13
CA ARG A 54 -7.28 -7.12 7.44
C ARG A 54 -7.85 -5.93 8.20
N GLY A 55 -7.77 -4.72 7.65
CA GLY A 55 -8.14 -3.49 8.37
C GLY A 55 -7.18 -3.15 9.51
N LEU A 56 -5.95 -3.65 9.49
CA LEU A 56 -4.97 -3.33 10.54
C LEU A 56 -4.41 -1.92 10.33
N PRO A 57 -4.29 -1.12 11.40
CA PRO A 57 -3.49 0.10 11.40
C PRO A 57 -2.08 -0.16 10.89
N ILE A 58 -1.57 0.75 10.05
CA ILE A 58 -0.23 0.61 9.46
C ILE A 58 0.55 1.92 9.48
N ALA A 59 1.84 1.82 9.83
CA ALA A 59 2.81 2.89 9.63
C ALA A 59 3.86 2.45 8.60
N ALA A 60 4.07 3.27 7.57
CA ALA A 60 5.08 3.05 6.54
C ALA A 60 6.26 3.99 6.77
N LEU A 61 7.43 3.43 7.09
CA LEU A 61 8.66 4.19 7.36
C LEU A 61 9.49 4.46 6.09
N GLY A 62 9.13 3.83 4.98
CA GLY A 62 9.78 4.02 3.69
C GLY A 62 8.79 4.42 2.59
N ARG A 63 9.25 4.35 1.33
CA ARG A 63 8.42 4.65 0.16
C ARG A 63 7.56 3.45 -0.20
N ALA A 64 6.37 3.39 0.39
CA ALA A 64 5.36 2.40 0.06
C ALA A 64 4.25 3.00 -0.81
N ILE A 65 3.77 2.28 -1.82
CA ILE A 65 2.69 2.75 -2.69
C ILE A 65 1.36 2.97 -1.95
N TYR A 66 1.19 2.30 -0.81
CA TYR A 66 0.04 2.45 0.10
C TYR A 66 0.25 3.53 1.16
N ALA A 67 1.38 4.25 1.16
CA ALA A 67 1.61 5.41 2.04
C ALA A 67 0.78 6.60 1.54
N LYS A 68 -0.54 6.48 1.69
CA LYS A 68 -1.56 7.43 1.24
C LYS A 68 -2.41 7.83 2.45
N PRO A 69 -2.97 9.06 2.48
CA PRO A 69 -4.00 9.43 3.44
C PRO A 69 -5.13 8.39 3.47
N GLY A 70 -5.64 8.09 4.65
CA GLY A 70 -6.68 7.07 4.86
C GLY A 70 -6.17 5.63 4.83
N LEU A 71 -4.94 5.35 4.36
CA LEU A 71 -4.38 3.99 4.37
C LEU A 71 -3.30 3.80 5.41
N ALA A 72 -2.30 4.69 5.44
CA ALA A 72 -1.18 4.59 6.37
C ALA A 72 -1.13 5.82 7.27
N SER A 73 -0.81 5.58 8.54
CA SER A 73 -0.60 6.64 9.52
C SER A 73 0.64 7.45 9.17
N THR A 74 0.50 8.77 9.32
CA THR A 74 1.59 9.76 9.26
C THR A 74 1.95 10.30 10.65
N ARG A 75 1.35 9.76 11.72
CA ARG A 75 1.63 10.19 13.10
C ARG A 75 3.05 9.78 13.50
N PRO A 76 3.69 10.51 14.43
CA PRO A 76 4.92 10.04 15.07
C PRO A 76 4.76 8.61 15.58
N LEU A 77 5.83 7.82 15.52
CA LEU A 77 5.76 6.39 15.82
C LEU A 77 5.33 6.10 17.27
N ALA A 78 5.67 6.98 18.21
CA ALA A 78 5.22 6.90 19.60
C ALA A 78 3.69 7.00 19.69
N ASP A 79 3.10 7.99 19.02
CA ASP A 79 1.65 8.21 19.01
C ASP A 79 0.93 7.08 18.28
N PHE A 80 1.48 6.59 17.16
CA PHE A 80 0.95 5.42 16.46
C PHE A 80 0.91 4.17 17.33
N PHE A 81 1.95 3.92 18.14
CA PHE A 81 1.95 2.77 19.04
C PHE A 81 0.99 2.94 20.22
N ALA A 82 0.76 4.17 20.68
CA ALA A 82 -0.18 4.46 21.75
C ALA A 82 -1.64 4.35 21.28
N GLU A 83 -1.94 4.92 20.12
CA GLU A 83 -3.29 5.03 19.56
C GLU A 83 -3.24 4.81 18.04
N PRO A 84 -3.22 3.54 17.58
CA PRO A 84 -3.17 3.23 16.16
C PRO A 84 -4.55 3.38 15.50
N ASP A 85 -4.65 4.25 14.49
CA ASP A 85 -5.88 4.46 13.72
C ASP A 85 -6.04 3.42 12.60
N PRO A 86 -7.23 2.78 12.47
CA PRO A 86 -7.48 1.83 11.39
C PRO A 86 -7.51 2.53 10.02
N PRO A 87 -7.17 1.82 8.93
CA PRO A 87 -7.32 2.36 7.59
C PRO A 87 -8.80 2.56 7.26
N ASP A 88 -9.09 3.56 6.44
CA ASP A 88 -10.39 3.78 5.84
C ASP A 88 -10.70 2.61 4.87
N PRO A 89 -11.76 1.82 5.14
CA PRO A 89 -12.11 0.67 4.30
C PRO A 89 -12.52 1.07 2.88
N ALA A 90 -13.10 2.26 2.68
CA ALA A 90 -13.46 2.77 1.36
C ALA A 90 -12.21 3.15 0.56
N ALA A 91 -11.30 3.90 1.19
CA ALA A 91 -10.01 4.24 0.58
C ALA A 91 -9.20 2.99 0.22
N TYR A 92 -9.22 1.96 1.08
CA TYR A 92 -8.56 0.70 0.79
C TYR A 92 -9.22 -0.04 -0.39
N ALA A 93 -10.54 -0.05 -0.46
CA ALA A 93 -11.26 -0.65 -1.58
C ALA A 93 -10.92 0.05 -2.91
N ASP A 94 -10.86 1.38 -2.93
CA ASP A 94 -10.43 2.17 -4.10
C ASP A 94 -8.99 1.85 -4.49
N PHE A 95 -8.07 1.88 -3.53
CA PHE A 95 -6.67 1.55 -3.77
C PHE A 95 -6.50 0.14 -4.35
N ARG A 96 -7.20 -0.85 -3.78
CA ARG A 96 -7.17 -2.22 -4.27
C ARG A 96 -7.73 -2.34 -5.69
N ARG A 97 -8.87 -1.69 -5.97
CA ARG A 97 -9.45 -1.65 -7.33
C ARG A 97 -8.48 -1.04 -8.34
N PHE A 98 -7.89 0.09 -7.99
CA PHE A 98 -6.91 0.78 -8.83
C PHE A 98 -5.72 -0.13 -9.17
N LEU A 99 -5.12 -0.78 -8.17
CA LEU A 99 -4.01 -1.69 -8.40
C LEU A 99 -4.40 -2.87 -9.32
N LEU A 100 -5.55 -3.48 -9.09
CA LEU A 100 -6.04 -4.61 -9.88
C LEU A 100 -6.33 -4.23 -11.33
N ALA A 101 -6.84 -3.02 -11.58
CA ALA A 101 -7.12 -2.53 -12.93
C ALA A 101 -5.84 -2.18 -13.71
N THR A 102 -4.80 -1.71 -13.03
CA THR A 102 -3.64 -1.07 -13.67
C THR A 102 -2.40 -1.97 -13.75
N THR A 103 -1.95 -2.52 -12.62
CA THR A 103 -0.60 -3.08 -12.49
C THR A 103 -0.57 -4.55 -12.12
N GLN A 104 -1.63 -5.08 -11.52
CA GLN A 104 -1.65 -6.46 -11.06
C GLN A 104 -2.12 -7.41 -12.16
N LEU A 105 -1.45 -8.55 -12.26
CA LEU A 105 -1.84 -9.66 -13.12
C LEU A 105 -2.14 -10.89 -12.25
N PRO A 106 -3.26 -11.61 -12.48
CA PRO A 106 -3.53 -12.86 -11.79
C PRO A 106 -2.40 -13.88 -12.01
N GLY A 107 -1.90 -14.49 -10.93
CA GLY A 107 -0.77 -15.40 -11.04
C GLY A 107 -0.26 -15.98 -9.73
N SER A 108 0.70 -16.89 -9.85
CA SER A 108 1.48 -17.42 -8.72
C SER A 108 2.89 -17.72 -9.19
N PHE A 109 3.89 -17.38 -8.36
CA PHE A 109 5.28 -17.78 -8.62
C PHE A 109 5.50 -19.28 -8.40
N TYR A 110 4.80 -19.90 -7.44
CA TYR A 110 5.06 -21.27 -6.99
C TYR A 110 4.22 -22.31 -7.74
N ALA A 111 2.96 -22.02 -8.03
CA ALA A 111 2.08 -22.96 -8.71
C ALA A 111 2.27 -22.90 -10.23
N ARG A 112 2.45 -24.07 -10.88
CA ARG A 112 2.61 -24.18 -12.34
C ARG A 112 1.45 -23.52 -13.10
N ALA A 113 0.21 -23.77 -12.66
CA ALA A 113 -0.98 -23.17 -13.26
C ALA A 113 -0.97 -21.64 -13.14
N GLY A 114 -0.58 -21.11 -11.97
CA GLY A 114 -0.49 -19.66 -11.75
C GLY A 114 0.63 -19.00 -12.55
N ARG A 115 1.78 -19.66 -12.72
CA ARG A 115 2.84 -19.16 -13.62
C ARG A 115 2.35 -19.09 -15.06
N ARG A 116 1.67 -20.14 -15.54
CA ARG A 116 1.11 -20.17 -16.91
C ARG A 116 0.11 -19.05 -17.14
N ALA A 117 -0.80 -18.82 -16.19
CA ALA A 117 -1.77 -17.73 -16.27
C ALA A 117 -1.09 -16.35 -16.29
N ALA A 118 -0.10 -16.13 -15.42
CA ALA A 118 0.65 -14.89 -15.36
C ALA A 118 1.39 -14.59 -16.68
N VAL A 119 2.10 -15.58 -17.24
CA VAL A 119 2.85 -15.42 -18.49
C VAL A 119 1.91 -15.12 -19.66
N ALA A 120 0.80 -15.86 -19.78
CA ALA A 120 -0.17 -15.61 -20.85
C ALA A 120 -0.80 -14.21 -20.74
N GLY A 121 -1.21 -13.80 -19.54
CA GLY A 121 -1.77 -12.47 -19.32
C GLY A 121 -0.78 -11.34 -19.58
N LEU A 122 0.48 -11.51 -19.17
CA LEU A 122 1.54 -10.54 -19.44
C LEU A 122 1.84 -10.42 -20.94
N ALA A 123 1.98 -11.55 -21.64
CA ALA A 123 2.24 -11.55 -23.08
C ALA A 123 1.12 -10.85 -23.85
N ALA A 124 -0.15 -11.16 -23.53
CA ALA A 124 -1.29 -10.49 -24.14
C ALA A 124 -1.26 -8.96 -23.93
N ARG A 125 -0.95 -8.51 -22.71
CA ARG A 125 -0.88 -7.08 -22.38
C ARG A 125 0.26 -6.37 -23.11
N LEU A 126 1.45 -6.99 -23.18
CA LEU A 126 2.58 -6.45 -23.94
C LEU A 126 2.28 -6.32 -25.44
N MET A 127 1.55 -7.28 -26.01
CA MET A 127 1.18 -7.25 -27.43
C MET A 127 0.04 -6.27 -27.75
N SER A 128 -0.82 -5.96 -26.78
CA SER A 128 -2.00 -5.10 -27.01
C SER A 128 -1.65 -3.63 -27.25
N GLY A 129 -0.51 -3.15 -26.75
CA GLY A 129 -0.18 -1.71 -26.75
C GLY A 129 -1.08 -0.87 -25.81
N ASP A 130 -2.00 -1.50 -25.09
CA ASP A 130 -2.89 -0.82 -24.15
C ASP A 130 -2.10 -0.29 -22.95
N ASP A 131 -2.23 1.01 -22.67
CA ASP A 131 -1.83 1.59 -21.38
C ASP A 131 -3.05 1.57 -20.42
N PRO A 132 -3.08 0.64 -19.45
CA PRO A 132 -4.20 0.49 -18.53
C PRO A 132 -4.32 1.65 -17.56
N LEU A 133 -3.20 2.30 -17.24
CA LEU A 133 -3.17 3.46 -16.37
C LEU A 133 -3.75 4.66 -17.12
N ALA A 134 -3.30 4.92 -18.35
CA ALA A 134 -3.87 5.97 -19.18
C ALA A 134 -5.37 5.75 -19.42
N ARG A 135 -5.80 4.51 -19.69
CA ARG A 135 -7.23 4.19 -19.87
C ARG A 135 -8.06 4.47 -18.61
N LEU A 136 -7.56 4.08 -17.45
CA LEU A 136 -8.29 4.31 -16.20
C LEU A 136 -8.37 5.80 -15.85
N LEU A 137 -7.26 6.54 -16.02
CA LEU A 137 -7.22 7.98 -15.75
C LEU A 137 -8.03 8.79 -16.79
N GLY A 138 -8.02 8.39 -18.06
CA GLY A 138 -8.83 9.01 -19.10
C GLY A 138 -10.33 8.75 -18.94
N ALA A 139 -10.73 7.56 -18.47
CA ALA A 139 -12.12 7.25 -18.17
C ALA A 139 -12.67 8.05 -16.97
N GLU A 140 -11.81 8.47 -16.04
CA GLU A 140 -12.21 9.35 -14.92
C GLU A 140 -12.48 10.80 -15.39
N GLU A 141 -11.76 11.31 -16.39
CA GLU A 141 -12.03 12.66 -16.94
C GLU A 141 -13.41 12.74 -17.60
N GLU A 142 -13.83 11.70 -18.32
CA GLU A 142 -15.19 11.61 -18.89
C GLU A 142 -16.28 11.42 -17.82
N GLY A 143 -15.97 10.68 -16.74
CA GLY A 143 -16.89 10.45 -15.61
C GLY A 143 -17.08 11.67 -14.69
N VAL A 144 -16.05 12.50 -14.52
CA VAL A 144 -16.12 13.76 -13.76
C VAL A 144 -16.89 14.84 -14.54
N ALA A 145 -16.76 14.87 -15.87
CA ALA A 145 -17.53 15.77 -16.73
C ALA A 145 -19.06 15.55 -16.63
N ASN A 146 -19.48 14.35 -16.20
CA ASN A 146 -20.89 13.94 -16.18
C ASN A 146 -21.49 13.77 -14.77
N ARG A 147 -20.80 14.22 -13.71
CA ARG A 147 -21.37 14.26 -12.34
C ARG A 147 -22.23 15.52 -12.13
N PRO A 148 -23.44 15.42 -11.54
CA PRO A 148 -24.21 16.60 -11.18
C PRO A 148 -23.44 17.43 -10.15
N ARG A 149 -23.26 18.72 -10.46
CA ARG A 149 -22.54 19.68 -9.62
C ARG A 149 -23.26 19.81 -8.27
N ASN A 150 -22.55 19.52 -7.17
CA ASN A 150 -23.04 19.78 -5.82
C ASN A 150 -22.37 21.05 -5.27
N PRO A 151 -23.07 22.20 -5.25
CA PRO A 151 -22.47 23.49 -4.89
C PRO A 151 -21.98 23.58 -3.43
N ALA A 152 -22.41 22.67 -2.54
CA ALA A 152 -21.97 22.65 -1.14
C ALA A 152 -20.57 22.03 -0.93
N ALA A 153 -20.11 21.15 -1.83
CA ALA A 153 -18.78 20.52 -1.74
C ALA A 153 -17.67 21.33 -2.45
N ASP A 154 -18.05 22.17 -3.41
CA ASP A 154 -17.12 22.95 -4.23
C ASP A 154 -16.58 24.21 -3.51
N ALA A 155 -17.24 24.65 -2.44
CA ALA A 155 -16.82 25.80 -1.63
C ALA A 155 -15.52 25.55 -0.84
N ASP A 156 -15.29 24.31 -0.38
CA ASP A 156 -14.06 23.92 0.33
C ASP A 156 -12.87 23.65 -0.63
N GLY A 157 -13.16 23.34 -1.89
CA GLY A 157 -12.13 23.02 -2.90
C GLY A 157 -11.47 24.23 -3.57
N ALA A 158 -12.08 25.42 -3.50
CA ALA A 158 -11.58 26.62 -4.19
C ALA A 158 -10.29 27.19 -3.55
N ALA A 159 -10.06 26.94 -2.25
CA ALA A 159 -8.84 27.38 -1.56
C ALA A 159 -7.61 26.51 -1.90
N ALA A 160 -7.80 25.24 -2.25
CA ALA A 160 -6.71 24.30 -2.53
C ALA A 160 -6.16 24.38 -3.97
N ARG A 161 -6.90 24.96 -4.92
CA ARG A 161 -6.52 24.98 -6.35
C ARG A 161 -5.46 26.03 -6.74
N ARG A 162 -4.91 26.81 -5.80
CA ARG A 162 -3.90 27.86 -6.09
C ARG A 162 -2.43 27.44 -5.98
N LYS A 163 -2.10 26.17 -5.75
CA LYS A 163 -0.73 25.67 -5.91
C LYS A 163 -0.68 24.55 -6.95
N ALA A 164 -0.64 24.96 -8.21
CA ALA A 164 -0.35 24.10 -9.34
C ALA A 164 1.05 23.48 -9.21
N ILE A 165 1.13 22.16 -9.33
CA ILE A 165 2.39 21.41 -9.48
C ILE A 165 2.80 21.53 -10.96
N PRO A 166 4.00 22.02 -11.31
CA PRO A 166 4.42 22.13 -12.70
C PRO A 166 4.69 20.76 -13.34
N ARG A 167 4.34 20.64 -14.62
CA ARG A 167 4.38 19.45 -15.49
C ARG A 167 5.79 18.96 -15.86
N SER A 168 6.68 18.71 -14.91
CA SER A 168 8.03 18.18 -15.21
C SER A 168 8.45 16.94 -14.40
N ALA A 169 7.55 16.27 -13.71
CA ALA A 169 7.86 15.05 -12.95
C ALA A 169 7.28 13.76 -13.58
N ALA A 170 7.33 13.65 -14.91
CA ALA A 170 7.08 12.40 -15.63
C ALA A 170 8.42 11.82 -16.11
N LEU A 171 9.17 11.24 -15.18
CA LEU A 171 10.17 10.21 -15.49
C LEU A 171 10.37 9.38 -14.23
N LEU A 172 9.73 8.22 -14.21
CA LEU A 172 10.21 6.93 -13.67
C LEU A 172 9.17 5.86 -14.00
#